data_AF-A0A938JEP0-F1
#
_entry.id   AF-A0A938JEP0-F1
#
_cell.length_a   1.000
_cell.length_b   1.000
_cell.length_c   1.000
_cell.angle_alpha   90.00
_cell.angle_beta   90.00
_cell.angle_gamma   90.00
#
_symmetry.space_group_name_H-M   'P 1'
#
loop_
_entity.id
_entity.type
_entity.pdbx_description
1 polymer ?
#
loop_
_entity_poly.entity_id
_entity_poly.type
_entity_poly.pdbx_seq_one_letter_code
_entity_poly.pdbx_strand_id
1 'polypeptide(L)'
;MSVTVIVFVILGIFLALFGIAFALYGMSSEKAYWFQRDPQGNPSREATPFRKVYTHAFAIAVSDERAPLRIAAIGVVLVYFAIASLVIAGIAAIV
;
A
#
# COMPACT_ATOMS: atom_id res chain seq x y z
N MET A 1 21.65 -16.15 13.54
CA MET A 1 20.85 -14.95 13.19
C MET A 1 20.41 -14.30 14.50
N SER A 2 20.67 -13.00 14.70
CA SER A 2 20.30 -12.33 15.95
C SER A 2 18.77 -12.23 16.09
N VAL A 3 18.28 -12.16 17.33
CA VAL A 3 16.83 -11.96 17.60
C VAL A 3 16.32 -10.70 16.90
N THR A 4 17.12 -9.64 16.89
CA THR A 4 16.82 -8.38 16.19
C THR A 4 16.57 -8.60 14.70
N VAL A 5 17.46 -9.32 14.00
CA VAL A 5 17.31 -9.59 12.57
C VAL A 5 16.05 -10.42 12.30
N ILE A 6 15.77 -11.44 13.13
CA ILE A 6 14.56 -12.27 13.00
C ILE A 6 13.30 -11.40 13.09
N VAL A 7 13.22 -10.50 14.08
CA VAL A 7 12.07 -9.63 14.29
C VAL A 7 11.83 -8.71 13.10
N PHE A 8 12.87 -8.02 12.60
CA PHE A 8 12.72 -7.11 11.47
C PHE A 8 12.40 -7.82 10.15
N VAL A 9 12.90 -9.04 9.94
CA VAL A 9 12.53 -9.87 8.78
C VAL A 9 11.06 -10.26 8.84
N ILE A 10 10.60 -10.81 9.97
CA ILE A 10 9.20 -11.21 10.16
C ILE A 10 8.29 -10.00 9.98
N LEU A 11 8.57 -8.89 10.67
CA LEU A 11 7.80 -7.66 10.56
C LEU A 11 7.73 -7.16 9.10
N GLY A 12 8.87 -7.14 8.41
CA GLY A 12 8.94 -6.73 7.01
C GLY A 12 8.06 -7.59 6.10
N ILE A 13 8.09 -8.92 6.28
CA ILE A 13 7.25 -9.84 5.51
C ILE A 13 5.76 -9.58 5.76
N PHE A 14 5.33 -9.45 7.02
CA PHE A 14 3.93 -9.19 7.34
C PHE A 14 3.46 -7.84 6.78
N LEU A 15 4.26 -6.77 6.95
CA LEU A 15 3.97 -5.46 6.38
C LEU A 15 3.84 -5.50 4.85
N ALA A 16 4.71 -6.27 4.17
CA ALA A 16 4.64 -6.43 2.73
C ALA A 16 3.35 -7.16 2.31
N LEU A 17 2.99 -8.26 2.97
CA LEU A 17 1.80 -9.03 2.66
C LEU A 17 0.52 -8.21 2.86
N PHE A 18 0.37 -7.57 4.02
CA PHE A 18 -0.80 -6.71 4.29
C PHE A 18 -0.81 -5.48 3.38
N GLY A 19 0.36 -4.87 3.15
CA GLY A 19 0.48 -3.71 2.27
C GLY A 19 0.06 -3.99 0.84
N ILE A 20 0.53 -5.10 0.26
CA ILE A 20 0.12 -5.55 -1.08
C ILE A 20 -1.37 -5.86 -1.11
N ALA A 21 -1.89 -6.59 -0.12
CA ALA A 21 -3.31 -6.93 -0.06
C ALA A 21 -4.20 -5.68 -0.03
N PHE A 22 -3.87 -4.69 0.81
CA PHE A 22 -4.62 -3.43 0.91
C PHE A 22 -4.47 -2.56 -0.33
N ALA A 23 -3.28 -2.49 -0.93
CA ALA A 23 -3.06 -1.77 -2.18
C ALA A 23 -3.92 -2.34 -3.31
N LEU A 24 -3.91 -3.66 -3.49
CA LEU A 24 -4.71 -4.34 -4.51
C LEU A 24 -6.22 -4.22 -4.25
N TYR A 25 -6.63 -4.46 -3.01
CA TYR A 25 -8.03 -4.35 -2.60
C TYR A 25 -8.56 -2.92 -2.79
N GLY A 26 -7.84 -1.92 -2.27
CA GLY A 26 -8.25 -0.52 -2.38
C GLY A 26 -8.36 -0.05 -3.84
N MET A 27 -7.44 -0.46 -4.71
CA MET A 27 -7.51 -0.16 -6.14
C MET A 27 -8.68 -0.86 -6.84
N SER A 28 -8.98 -2.11 -6.47
CA SER A 28 -10.14 -2.84 -6.98
C SER A 28 -11.45 -2.15 -6.55
N SER A 29 -11.54 -1.82 -5.26
CA SER A 29 -12.70 -1.13 -4.69
C SER A 29 -12.89 0.28 -5.25
N GLU A 30 -11.82 1.02 -5.56
CA GLU A 30 -11.90 2.32 -6.23
C GLU A 30 -12.53 2.17 -7.63
N LYS A 31 -12.12 1.17 -8.41
CA LYS A 31 -12.76 0.89 -9.71
C LYS A 31 -14.22 0.50 -9.56
N ALA A 32 -14.54 -0.34 -8.58
CA ALA A 32 -15.92 -0.75 -8.29
C ALA A 32 -16.80 0.45 -7.89
N TYR A 33 -16.27 1.39 -7.12
CA TYR A 33 -16.95 2.64 -6.78
C TYR A 33 -17.33 3.45 -8.03
N TRP A 34 -16.39 3.62 -8.98
CA TRP A 34 -16.66 4.34 -10.22
C TRP A 34 -17.65 3.61 -11.13
N PHE A 35 -17.58 2.27 -11.19
CA PHE A 35 -18.56 1.45 -11.92
C PHE A 35 -19.98 1.58 -11.36
N GLN A 36 -20.13 1.68 -10.04
CA GLN A 36 -21.45 1.90 -9.41
C GLN A 36 -21.95 3.32 -9.63
N ARG A 37 -21.05 4.31 -9.67
CA ARG A 37 -21.38 5.72 -9.82
C ARG A 37 -21.79 6.07 -11.25
N ASP A 38 -21.10 5.54 -12.25
CA ASP A 38 -21.46 5.67 -13.66
C ASP A 38 -21.29 4.31 -14.39
N PRO A 39 -22.37 3.51 -14.46
CA PRO A 39 -22.34 2.21 -15.13
C PRO A 39 -22.10 2.30 -16.64
N GLN A 40 -22.37 3.45 -17.27
CA GLN A 40 -22.15 3.66 -18.71
C GLN A 40 -20.78 4.29 -18.99
N GLY A 41 -20.13 4.86 -17.98
CA GLY A 41 -18.80 5.45 -18.03
C GLY A 41 -17.68 4.44 -18.17
N ASN A 42 -16.44 4.93 -18.15
CA ASN A 42 -15.24 4.08 -18.16
C ASN A 42 -14.53 4.16 -16.81
N PRO A 43 -14.77 3.21 -15.88
CA PRO A 43 -14.20 3.23 -14.53
C PRO A 43 -12.68 3.24 -14.53
N SER A 44 -12.03 2.69 -15.56
CA SER A 44 -10.57 2.65 -15.63
C SER A 44 -9.95 4.00 -15.98
N ARG A 45 -10.72 4.93 -16.56
CA ARG A 45 -10.28 6.32 -16.81
C ARG A 45 -10.58 7.23 -15.62
N GLU A 46 -11.70 7.00 -14.94
CA GLU A 46 -12.14 7.83 -13.81
C GLU A 46 -11.47 7.44 -12.49
N ALA A 47 -11.20 6.14 -12.30
CA ALA A 47 -10.45 5.68 -11.14
C ALA A 47 -9.05 6.29 -11.11
N THR A 48 -8.64 6.69 -9.91
CA THR A 48 -7.30 7.24 -9.72
C THR A 48 -6.26 6.18 -10.09
N PRO A 49 -5.29 6.48 -10.98
CA PRO A 49 -4.31 5.50 -11.40
C PRO A 49 -3.36 5.15 -10.27
N PHE A 50 -2.92 3.88 -10.22
CA PHE A 50 -2.01 3.40 -9.18
C PHE A 50 -0.73 4.23 -9.08
N ARG A 51 -0.20 4.74 -10.20
CA ARG A 51 0.99 5.61 -10.22
C ARG A 51 0.82 6.85 -9.33
N LYS A 52 -0.37 7.44 -9.27
CA LYS A 52 -0.66 8.60 -8.41
C LYS A 52 -0.74 8.17 -6.94
N VAL A 53 -1.38 7.03 -6.66
CA VAL A 53 -1.44 6.44 -5.31
C VAL A 53 -0.04 6.14 -4.79
N TYR A 54 0.81 5.52 -5.60
CA TYR A 54 2.16 5.15 -5.23
C TYR A 54 3.03 6.37 -4.87
N THR A 55 3.01 7.39 -5.72
CA THR A 55 3.85 8.59 -5.56
C THR A 55 3.38 9.53 -4.45
N HIS A 56 2.08 9.56 -4.15
CA HIS A 56 1.48 10.45 -3.15
C HIS A 56 0.83 9.69 -1.99
N ALA A 57 1.28 8.45 -1.72
CA ALA A 57 0.64 7.54 -0.78
C ALA A 57 0.43 8.15 0.60
N PHE A 58 1.45 8.84 1.14
CA PHE A 58 1.35 9.50 2.44
C PHE A 58 0.28 10.60 2.46
N ALA A 59 0.28 11.48 1.46
CA ALA A 59 -0.70 12.57 1.37
C ALA A 59 -2.13 12.05 1.19
N ILE A 60 -2.31 10.99 0.40
CA ILE A 60 -3.62 10.36 0.17
C ILE A 60 -4.09 9.59 1.40
N ALA A 61 -3.20 8.93 2.13
CA ALA A 61 -3.58 8.15 3.32
C ALA A 61 -4.19 9.02 4.43
N VAL A 62 -3.70 10.26 4.57
CA VAL A 62 -4.12 11.21 5.61
C VAL A 62 -5.15 12.23 5.15
N SER A 63 -5.52 12.24 3.86
CA SER A 63 -6.52 13.15 3.33
C SER A 63 -7.95 12.62 3.50
N ASP A 64 -8.93 13.49 3.23
CA ASP A 64 -10.36 13.14 3.16
C ASP A 64 -10.77 12.59 1.79
N GLU A 65 -9.83 11.96 1.08
CA GLU A 65 -10.13 11.25 -0.17
C GLU A 65 -11.06 10.04 0.08
N ARG A 66 -11.59 9.50 -1.02
CA ARG A 66 -12.50 8.34 -0.98
C ARG A 66 -11.88 7.18 -0.19
N ALA A 67 -12.68 6.51 0.64
CA ALA A 67 -12.21 5.42 1.49
C ALA A 67 -11.44 4.31 0.73
N PRO A 68 -11.86 3.84 -0.46
CA PRO A 68 -11.10 2.86 -1.25
C PRO A 68 -9.70 3.36 -1.62
N LEU A 69 -9.60 4.62 -2.05
CA LEU A 69 -8.34 5.25 -2.42
C LEU A 69 -7.39 5.39 -1.23
N ARG A 70 -7.92 5.74 -0.05
CA ARG A 70 -7.15 5.82 1.20
C ARG A 70 -6.63 4.44 1.62
N ILE A 71 -7.46 3.39 1.51
CA ILE A 71 -7.03 2.01 1.80
C ILE A 71 -5.88 1.60 0.86
N ALA A 72 -5.99 1.92 -0.43
CA ALA A 72 -4.91 1.65 -1.38
C ALA A 72 -3.60 2.35 -0.99
N ALA A 73 -3.71 3.62 -0.59
CA ALA A 73 -2.57 4.44 -0.16
C ALA A 73 -1.93 3.93 1.14
N ILE A 74 -2.74 3.53 2.13
CA ILE A 74 -2.27 2.88 3.36
C ILE A 74 -1.52 1.59 3.02
N GLY A 75 -2.04 0.79 2.09
CA GLY A 75 -1.36 -0.40 1.59
C GLY A 75 0.05 -0.10 1.05
N VAL A 76 0.19 0.94 0.22
CA VAL A 76 1.50 1.38 -0.28
C VAL A 76 2.42 1.84 0.86
N VAL A 77 1.90 2.59 1.84
CA VAL A 77 2.69 3.02 3.01
C VAL A 77 3.23 1.83 3.81
N LEU A 78 2.42 0.78 4.00
CA LEU A 78 2.87 -0.45 4.64
C LEU A 78 4.00 -1.14 3.85
N VAL A 79 3.94 -1.11 2.52
CA VAL A 79 5.03 -1.61 1.67
C VAL A 79 6.31 -0.78 1.86
N TYR A 80 6.21 0.55 1.99
CA TYR A 80 7.38 1.38 2.31
C TYR A 80 7.99 1.03 3.66
N PHE A 81 7.17 0.79 4.68
CA PHE A 81 7.66 0.34 5.99
C PHE A 81 8.23 -1.08 5.95
N ALA A 82 7.68 -1.97 5.11
CA ALA A 82 8.24 -3.29 4.88
C ALA A 82 9.65 -3.21 4.31
N ILE A 83 9.86 -2.38 3.28
CA ILE A 83 11.17 -2.15 2.67
C ILE A 83 12.14 -1.59 3.72
N ALA A 84 11.74 -0.58 4.48
CA ALA A 84 12.57 -0.01 5.54
C ALA A 84 12.98 -1.06 6.60
N SER A 85 12.03 -1.91 7.03
CA SER A 85 12.27 -3.00 7.97
C SER A 85 13.29 -4.00 7.44
N LEU A 86 13.18 -4.40 6.16
CA LEU A 86 14.12 -5.33 5.53
C LEU A 86 15.51 -4.72 5.32
N VAL A 87 15.59 -3.42 5.01
CA VAL A 87 16.87 -2.70 4.94
C VAL A 87 17.57 -2.69 6.31
N ILE A 88 16.82 -2.39 7.38
CA ILE A 88 17.35 -2.43 8.75
C ILE A 88 17.84 -3.84 9.12
N ALA A 89 17.07 -4.87 8.78
CA ALA A 89 17.49 -6.26 8.99
C ALA A 89 18.78 -6.60 8.25
N GLY A 90 18.92 -6.15 6.99
CA GLY A 90 20.11 -6.35 6.19
C GLY A 90 21.35 -5.67 6.78
N ILE A 91 21.21 -4.43 7.25
CA ILE A 91 22.30 -3.72 7.94
C ILE A 91 22.68 -4.45 9.23
N ALA A 92 21.69 -4.81 10.06
CA ALA A 92 21.90 -5.51 11.33
C ALA A 92 22.40 -6.95 11.20
N ALA A 93 22.38 -7.53 9.99
CA ALA A 93 22.97 -8.84 9.71
C ALA A 93 24.46 -8.77 9.36
N ILE A 94 24.95 -7.58 8.98
CA ILE A 94 26.35 -7.34 8.61
C ILE A 94 27.15 -6.78 9.79
N VAL A 95 26.50 -5.99 10.66
CA VAL A 95 27.07 -5.46 11.92
C VAL A 95 27.05 -6.53 13.01
#